data_AF-A0A1Y1NIB7-F1
#
_entry.id   AF-A0A1Y1NIB7-F1
#
_cell.length_a   1.000
_cell.length_b   1.000
_cell.length_c   1.000
_cell.angle_alpha   90.00
_cell.angle_beta   90.00
_cell.angle_gamma   90.00
#
_symmetry.space_group_name_H-M   'P 1'
#
loop_
_entity.id
_entity.type
_entity.pdbx_description
1 polymer ?
#
loop_
_entity_poly.entity_id
_entity_poly.type
_entity_poly.pdbx_seq_one_letter_code
_entity_poly.pdbx_strand_id
1 'polypeptide(L)'
;PKTPFGNTHTHDHGDGTNPAQGTWEISKADLSTLLDLSQHLDLDGEITPVMAWGMILSHPRFADFQPEDFAKIAAELGRKVRCYGFGAVMEEFELRDAFESVLPLGLEPEIMAH
;
A
#
# COMPACT_ATOMS: atom_id res chain seq x y z
N PRO A 1 21.97 12.22 -15.26
CA PRO A 1 21.91 10.94 -14.51
C PRO A 1 20.80 10.05 -15.09
N LYS A 2 21.15 8.87 -15.61
CA LYS A 2 20.17 7.91 -16.15
C LYS A 2 19.59 7.12 -14.99
N THR A 3 18.26 7.12 -14.85
CA THR A 3 17.58 6.22 -13.90
C THR A 3 17.80 4.78 -14.35
N PRO A 4 18.08 3.83 -13.43
CA PRO A 4 18.48 2.47 -13.78
C PRO A 4 17.30 1.60 -14.26
N PHE A 5 16.06 2.06 -14.08
CA PHE A 5 14.86 1.43 -14.60
C PHE A 5 14.49 2.09 -15.92
N GLY A 6 14.53 1.31 -16.99
CA GLY A 6 14.28 1.77 -18.36
C GLY A 6 12.87 2.32 -18.54
N ASN A 7 12.75 3.24 -19.49
CA ASN A 7 11.55 4.01 -19.83
C ASN A 7 10.42 3.15 -20.44
N THR A 8 10.61 1.83 -20.53
CA THR A 8 9.84 0.91 -21.38
C THR A 8 8.39 0.69 -20.88
N HIS A 9 8.08 1.06 -19.64
CA HIS A 9 6.74 0.86 -19.06
C HIS A 9 5.97 2.16 -18.80
N THR A 10 6.53 3.32 -19.16
CA THR A 10 5.92 4.63 -18.89
C THR A 10 5.51 5.25 -20.22
N HIS A 11 4.23 5.16 -20.58
CA HIS A 11 3.75 5.66 -21.87
C HIS A 11 3.41 7.17 -21.87
N ASP A 12 3.72 7.88 -20.79
CA ASP A 12 3.35 9.28 -20.62
C ASP A 12 4.60 10.16 -20.45
N HIS A 13 4.81 11.09 -21.40
CA HIS A 13 5.85 12.11 -21.29
C HIS A 13 5.24 13.27 -20.49
N GLY A 14 5.47 13.27 -19.17
CA GLY A 14 4.95 14.31 -18.28
C GLY A 14 5.31 15.72 -18.74
N ASP A 15 4.38 16.67 -18.55
CA ASP A 15 4.45 18.08 -18.95
C ASP A 15 5.44 18.92 -18.11
N GLY A 16 6.60 18.38 -17.76
CA GLY A 16 7.68 19.07 -17.04
C GLY A 16 7.35 19.58 -15.62
N THR A 17 6.10 19.51 -15.17
CA THR A 17 5.61 20.02 -13.89
C THR A 17 5.26 18.91 -12.90
N ASN A 18 4.96 17.70 -13.38
CA ASN A 18 4.77 16.50 -12.58
C ASN A 18 5.52 15.32 -13.23
N PRO A 19 6.31 14.53 -12.48
CA PRO A 19 6.88 13.31 -13.02
C PRO A 19 5.74 12.34 -13.37
N ALA A 20 5.68 11.92 -14.63
CA ALA A 20 4.70 10.95 -15.11
C ALA A 20 4.93 9.59 -14.43
N GLN A 21 4.17 9.30 -13.38
CA GLN A 21 4.01 7.95 -12.86
C GLN A 21 2.83 7.31 -13.60
N GLY A 22 3.14 6.62 -14.69
CA GLY A 22 2.18 5.87 -15.50
C GLY A 22 1.68 4.61 -14.78
N THR A 23 0.96 4.78 -13.68
CA THR A 23 0.43 3.69 -12.85
C THR A 23 -0.96 3.21 -13.31
N TRP A 24 -1.56 3.85 -14.32
CA TRP A 24 -3.01 3.82 -14.54
C TRP A 24 -3.57 2.60 -15.30
N GLU A 25 -2.74 1.76 -15.91
CA GLU A 25 -3.17 0.54 -16.63
C GLU A 25 -2.33 -0.66 -16.16
N ILE A 26 -2.72 -1.29 -15.03
CA ILE A 26 -2.10 -2.52 -14.51
C ILE A 26 -3.11 -3.67 -14.64
N SER A 27 -2.69 -4.78 -15.24
CA SER A 27 -3.52 -5.99 -15.27
C SER A 27 -3.44 -6.74 -13.93
N LYS A 28 -4.42 -7.60 -13.63
CA LYS A 28 -4.39 -8.45 -12.43
C LYS A 28 -3.14 -9.34 -12.36
N ALA A 29 -2.65 -9.80 -13.51
CA ALA A 29 -1.44 -10.61 -13.58
C ALA A 29 -0.18 -9.78 -13.24
N ASP A 30 -0.13 -8.54 -13.72
CA ASP A 30 0.97 -7.63 -13.40
C ASP A 30 0.98 -7.24 -11.92
N LEU A 31 -0.21 -7.03 -11.32
CA LEU A 31 -0.34 -6.79 -9.89
C LEU A 31 0.18 -7.99 -9.06
N SER A 32 -0.16 -9.21 -9.47
CA SER A 32 0.35 -10.43 -8.83
C SER A 32 1.87 -10.55 -8.92
N THR A 33 2.45 -10.14 -10.05
CA THR A 33 3.89 -10.18 -10.30
C THR A 33 4.63 -9.12 -9.48
N LEU A 34 4.08 -7.91 -9.39
CA LEU A 34 4.60 -6.85 -8.53
C LEU A 34 4.57 -7.25 -7.05
N LEU A 35 3.49 -7.91 -6.62
CA LEU A 35 3.37 -8.40 -5.25
C LEU A 35 4.45 -9.46 -4.94
N ASP A 36 4.69 -10.42 -5.85
CA ASP A 36 5.73 -11.45 -5.70
C ASP A 36 7.15 -10.85 -5.65
N LEU A 37 7.45 -9.90 -6.54
CA LEU A 37 8.75 -9.20 -6.55
C LEU A 37 8.97 -8.37 -5.28
N SER A 38 7.92 -7.73 -4.76
CA SER A 38 8.03 -6.90 -3.56
C SER A 38 8.41 -7.68 -2.30
N GLN A 39 8.02 -8.96 -2.20
CA GLN A 39 8.35 -9.84 -1.09
C GLN A 39 9.84 -10.22 -1.03
N HIS A 40 10.58 -10.01 -2.12
CA HIS A 40 12.00 -10.31 -2.22
C HIS A 40 12.91 -9.10 -1.93
N LEU A 41 12.33 -7.94 -1.57
CA LEU A 41 13.08 -6.76 -1.17
C LEU A 41 13.45 -6.86 0.31
N ASP A 42 14.73 -6.72 0.63
CA ASP A 42 15.21 -6.62 2.01
C ASP A 42 14.92 -5.19 2.52
N LEU A 43 13.75 -5.03 3.13
CA LEU A 43 13.25 -3.78 3.67
C LEU A 43 13.25 -3.89 5.20
N ASP A 44 14.08 -3.09 5.85
CA ASP A 44 14.23 -3.09 7.32
C ASP A 44 13.01 -2.44 7.98
N GLY A 45 11.92 -3.20 8.11
CA GLY A 45 10.65 -2.74 8.69
C GLY A 45 9.76 -1.91 7.75
N GLU A 46 10.23 -1.63 6.55
CA GLU A 46 9.45 -0.93 5.52
C GLU A 46 8.66 -1.90 4.63
N ILE A 47 7.51 -1.45 4.13
CA ILE A 47 6.71 -2.15 3.14
C ILE A 47 6.39 -1.26 1.94
N THR A 48 6.26 -1.86 0.77
CA THR A 48 5.80 -1.15 -0.43
C THR A 48 4.27 -1.03 -0.42
N PRO A 49 3.67 -0.04 -1.11
CA PRO A 49 2.22 0.08 -1.22
C PRO A 49 1.52 -1.18 -1.76
N VAL A 50 2.17 -1.96 -2.64
CA VAL A 50 1.60 -3.22 -3.13
C VAL A 50 1.62 -4.32 -2.05
N MET A 51 2.67 -4.39 -1.22
CA MET A 51 2.68 -5.27 -0.05
C MET A 51 1.60 -4.89 0.95
N ALA A 52 1.45 -3.59 1.24
CA ALA A 52 0.38 -3.07 2.10
C ALA A 52 -1.01 -3.50 1.58
N TRP A 53 -1.25 -3.41 0.27
CA TRP A 53 -2.49 -3.92 -0.33
C TRP A 53 -2.67 -5.43 -0.17
N GLY A 54 -1.61 -6.23 -0.31
CA GLY A 54 -1.64 -7.66 -0.02
C GLY A 54 -2.00 -7.96 1.44
N MET A 55 -1.50 -7.16 2.38
CA MET A 55 -1.83 -7.27 3.81
C MET A 55 -3.29 -6.88 4.07
N ILE A 56 -3.80 -5.83 3.42
CA ILE A 56 -5.21 -5.43 3.46
C ILE A 56 -6.11 -6.59 2.99
N LEU A 57 -5.83 -7.16 1.82
CA LEU A 57 -6.62 -8.27 1.25
C LEU A 57 -6.57 -9.55 2.09
N SER A 58 -5.49 -9.78 2.83
CA SER A 58 -5.33 -10.96 3.70
C SER A 58 -5.81 -10.74 5.13
N HIS A 59 -6.26 -9.53 5.48
CA HIS A 59 -6.73 -9.22 6.83
C HIS A 59 -7.96 -10.10 7.19
N PRO A 60 -8.00 -10.75 8.37
CA PRO A 60 -9.09 -11.65 8.75
C PRO A 60 -10.48 -11.01 8.71
N ARG A 61 -10.52 -9.69 8.98
CA ARG A 61 -11.75 -8.88 8.95
C ARG A 61 -11.93 -8.11 7.65
N PHE A 62 -11.28 -8.52 6.56
CA PHE A 62 -11.34 -7.80 5.29
C PHE A 62 -12.79 -7.55 4.82
N ALA A 63 -13.66 -8.54 5.04
CA ALA A 63 -15.08 -8.46 4.69
C ALA A 63 -15.88 -7.42 5.50
N ASP A 64 -15.36 -6.96 6.64
CA ASP A 64 -16.03 -5.96 7.48
C ASP A 64 -15.80 -4.53 6.98
N PHE A 65 -14.73 -4.29 6.21
CA PHE A 65 -14.37 -2.95 5.74
C PHE A 65 -15.42 -2.41 4.77
N GLN A 66 -15.77 -1.14 4.97
CA GLN A 66 -16.57 -0.38 4.01
C GLN A 66 -15.66 0.40 3.05
N PRO A 67 -16.15 0.80 1.86
CA PRO A 67 -15.41 1.65 0.93
C PRO A 67 -14.78 2.89 1.59
N GLU A 68 -15.47 3.48 2.56
CA GLU A 68 -15.03 4.66 3.31
C GLU A 68 -13.80 4.37 4.18
N ASP A 69 -13.64 3.14 4.66
CA ASP A 69 -12.50 2.76 5.51
C ASP A 69 -11.22 2.67 4.68
N PHE A 70 -11.30 2.15 3.44
CA PHE A 70 -10.17 2.18 2.52
C PHE A 70 -9.76 3.61 2.15
N ALA A 71 -10.73 4.52 2.00
CA ALA A 71 -10.45 5.93 1.75
C ALA A 71 -9.72 6.59 2.94
N LYS A 72 -10.11 6.27 4.18
CA LYS A 72 -9.43 6.74 5.39
C LYS A 72 -8.01 6.18 5.49
N ILE A 73 -7.84 4.87 5.31
CA ILE A 73 -6.52 4.21 5.31
C ILE A 73 -5.61 4.86 4.26
N ALA A 74 -6.10 5.04 3.03
CA ALA A 74 -5.32 5.67 1.96
C ALA A 74 -4.95 7.12 2.28
N ALA A 75 -5.88 7.91 2.84
CA ALA A 75 -5.61 9.29 3.24
C ALA A 75 -4.60 9.39 4.40
N GLU A 76 -4.62 8.43 5.32
CA GLU A 76 -3.68 8.36 6.43
C GLU A 76 -2.27 7.98 5.96
N LEU A 77 -2.15 6.90 5.18
CA LEU A 77 -0.88 6.38 4.68
C LEU A 77 -0.25 7.29 3.62
N GLY A 78 -1.06 7.98 2.82
CA GLY A 78 -0.56 8.87 1.76
C GLY A 78 0.38 9.97 2.26
N ARG A 79 0.26 10.38 3.53
CA ARG A 79 1.16 11.36 4.17
C ARG A 79 2.44 10.74 4.74
N LYS A 80 2.48 9.42 4.86
CA LYS A 80 3.54 8.64 5.50
C LYS A 80 4.42 7.90 4.48
N VAL A 81 3.94 7.78 3.24
CA VAL A 81 4.71 7.22 2.12
C VAL A 81 5.95 8.05 1.81
N ARG A 82 7.10 7.37 1.78
CA ARG A 82 8.38 7.88 1.29
C ARG A 82 8.56 7.44 -0.16
N CYS A 83 8.71 8.40 -1.06
CA CYS A 83 8.97 8.16 -2.47
C CYS A 83 10.47 8.26 -2.77
N TYR A 84 10.99 7.23 -3.43
CA TYR A 84 12.30 7.23 -4.06
C TYR A 84 12.07 7.22 -5.57
N GLY A 85 12.94 7.81 -6.39
CA GLY A 85 12.68 7.95 -7.84
C GLY A 85 12.41 6.64 -8.63
N PHE A 86 12.49 5.49 -7.98
CA PHE A 86 12.20 4.15 -8.50
C PHE A 86 11.05 3.42 -7.78
N GLY A 87 10.43 4.00 -6.74
CA GLY A 87 9.41 3.32 -5.95
C GLY A 87 8.97 4.08 -4.71
N ALA A 88 8.15 3.43 -3.89
CA ALA A 88 7.61 4.01 -2.68
C ALA A 88 7.56 2.97 -1.56
N VAL A 89 7.77 3.43 -0.34
CA VAL A 89 7.69 2.61 0.88
C VAL A 89 6.98 3.38 2.00
N MET A 90 6.49 2.65 2.99
CA MET A 90 5.98 3.16 4.27
C MET A 90 6.46 2.21 5.36
N GLU A 91 6.40 2.62 6.62
CA GLU A 91 6.69 1.70 7.72
C GLU A 91 5.55 0.69 7.86
N GLU A 92 5.86 -0.57 8.20
CA GLU A 92 4.81 -1.58 8.40
C GLU A 92 3.85 -1.19 9.55
N PHE A 93 4.37 -0.58 10.62
CA PHE A 93 3.55 -0.17 11.75
C PHE A 93 2.53 0.92 11.37
N GLU A 94 2.83 1.75 10.37
CA GLU A 94 1.92 2.82 9.94
C GLU A 94 0.65 2.25 9.30
N LEU A 95 0.75 1.11 8.62
CA LEU A 95 -0.39 0.35 8.12
C LEU A 95 -1.21 -0.26 9.24
N ARG A 96 -0.54 -0.81 10.27
CA ARG A 96 -1.20 -1.38 11.45
C ARG A 96 -2.00 -0.32 12.20
N ASP A 97 -1.41 0.86 12.44
CA ASP A 97 -2.09 1.99 13.06
C ASP A 97 -3.31 2.45 12.23
N ALA A 98 -3.17 2.48 10.89
CA ALA A 98 -4.27 2.85 10.00
C ALA A 98 -5.43 1.84 10.01
N PHE A 99 -5.17 0.54 10.27
CA PHE A 99 -6.23 -0.43 10.47
C PHE A 99 -6.98 -0.21 11.78
N GLU A 100 -6.24 0.02 12.86
CA GLU A 100 -6.81 0.27 14.19
C GLU A 100 -7.65 1.55 14.23
N SER A 101 -7.33 2.53 13.38
CA SER A 101 -8.07 3.79 13.30
C SER A 101 -9.43 3.67 12.60
N VAL A 102 -9.64 2.64 11.76
CA VAL A 102 -10.88 2.45 10.99
C VAL A 102 -11.71 1.25 11.43
N LEU A 103 -11.08 0.22 12.01
CA LEU A 103 -11.80 -0.87 12.61
C LEU A 103 -12.42 -0.34 13.91
N PRO A 104 -13.75 -0.43 14.09
CA PRO A 104 -14.33 -0.21 15.41
C PRO A 104 -13.59 -1.11 16.40
N LEU A 105 -13.13 -0.55 17.51
CA LEU A 105 -12.76 -1.32 18.71
C LEU A 105 -13.95 -2.22 19.03
N GLY A 106 -13.93 -3.43 18.47
CA GLY A 106 -14.83 -4.49 18.84
C GLY A 106 -14.48 -4.84 20.27
N LEU A 107 -15.21 -4.22 21.20
CA LEU A 107 -15.51 -4.71 22.53
C LEU A 107 -15.04 -6.16 22.77
N GLU A 108 -13.95 -6.33 23.53
CA GLU A 108 -13.89 -7.44 24.48
C GLU A 108 -14.52 -6.93 25.78
N PRO A 109 -15.79 -7.26 26.04
CA PRO A 109 -16.14 -7.60 27.40
C PRO A 109 -17.22 -8.71 27.44
N GLU A 110 -16.87 -9.99 27.24
CA GLU A 110 -17.78 -11.07 27.71
C GLU A 110 -17.15 -12.46 27.91
N ILE A 111 -15.89 -12.56 28.36
CA ILE A 111 -15.34 -13.82 28.93
C ILE A 111 -14.74 -13.61 30.33
N MET A 112 -15.30 -12.69 31.11
CA MET A 112 -14.97 -12.55 32.55
C MET A 112 -16.22 -12.48 33.46
N ALA A 113 -17.33 -13.09 33.04
CA ALA A 113 -18.45 -13.34 33.93
C ALA A 113 -19.24 -14.59 33.49
N HIS A 114 -18.76 -15.76 33.89
CA HIS A 114 -19.52 -16.83 34.57
C HIS A 114 -18.68 -18.09 34.73
#